data_AF-A0A7V5D984-F1
#
_entry.id   AF-A0A7V5D984-F1
#
_cell.length_a   1.000
_cell.length_b   1.000
_cell.length_c   1.000
_cell.angle_alpha   90.00
_cell.angle_beta   90.00
_cell.angle_gamma   90.00
#
_symmetry.space_group_name_H-M   'P 1'
#
loop_
_entity.id
_entity.type
_entity.pdbx_description
1 polymer ?
#
loop_
_entity_poly.entity_id
_entity_poly.type
_entity_poly.pdbx_seq_one_letter_code
_entity_poly.pdbx_strand_id
1 'polypeptide(L)'
;MTIYLLPEVSEWLKKEELKMRKKVRSREDVLRRYPRLVAHLVAESLGYFTPRDAAAVILAYKYRRPFSCEWFLHFQKYSPGATLEDIGEAVIEESIRRRHSHKGFMNNYRIAKSIVDESINGREPVLASWF
;
A
#
# COMPACT_ATOMS: atom_id res chain seq x y z
N MET A 1 -20.79 9.40 35.95
CA MET A 1 -21.06 7.95 36.14
C MET A 1 -19.92 7.18 35.48
N THR A 2 -18.90 6.82 36.25
CA THR A 2 -17.71 6.13 35.74
C THR A 2 -18.02 4.63 35.68
N ILE A 3 -18.12 4.07 34.48
CA ILE A 3 -18.36 2.63 34.28
C ILE A 3 -17.04 1.91 34.52
N TYR A 4 -16.94 1.20 35.65
CA TYR A 4 -15.83 0.27 35.89
C TYR A 4 -16.13 -1.04 35.16
N LEU A 5 -15.41 -1.29 34.07
CA LEU A 5 -15.45 -2.59 33.39
C LEU A 5 -14.74 -3.63 34.28
N LEU A 6 -15.37 -4.79 34.44
CA LEU A 6 -14.74 -5.94 35.11
C LEU A 6 -13.38 -6.25 34.44
N PRO A 7 -12.33 -6.62 35.20
CA PRO A 7 -10.98 -6.83 34.68
C PRO A 7 -10.94 -7.76 33.46
N GLU A 8 -11.77 -8.81 33.46
CA GLU A 8 -11.90 -9.79 32.39
C GLU A 8 -12.43 -9.19 31.07
N VAL A 9 -13.37 -8.24 31.16
CA VAL A 9 -13.92 -7.52 30.02
C VAL A 9 -12.89 -6.54 29.45
N SER A 10 -12.11 -5.88 30.32
CA SER A 10 -11.00 -5.02 29.90
C SER A 10 -9.91 -5.79 29.15
N GLU A 11 -9.57 -6.99 29.62
CA GLU A 11 -8.54 -7.82 29.00
C GLU A 11 -9.01 -8.46 27.68
N TRP A 12 -10.27 -8.85 27.58
CA TRP A 12 -10.89 -9.29 26.32
C TRP A 12 -10.91 -8.16 25.29
N LEU A 13 -11.31 -6.95 25.67
CA LEU A 13 -11.29 -5.78 24.79
C LEU A 13 -9.87 -5.45 24.31
N LYS A 14 -8.86 -5.52 25.19
CA LYS A 14 -7.45 -5.34 24.80
C LYS A 14 -6.97 -6.41 23.82
N LYS A 15 -7.38 -7.68 24.00
CA LYS A 15 -7.03 -8.78 23.08
C LYS A 15 -7.71 -8.63 21.73
N GLU A 16 -8.98 -8.24 21.70
CA GLU A 16 -9.70 -7.95 20.46
C GLU A 16 -9.13 -6.70 19.78
N GLU A 17 -8.85 -5.63 20.51
CA GLU A 17 -8.16 -4.43 19.99
C GLU A 17 -6.77 -4.78 19.44
N LEU A 18 -6.03 -5.68 20.07
CA LEU A 18 -4.72 -6.16 19.60
C LEU A 18 -4.84 -7.06 18.35
N LYS A 19 -5.84 -7.94 18.28
CA LYS A 19 -6.20 -8.69 17.07
C LYS A 19 -6.64 -7.76 15.95
N MET A 20 -7.39 -6.71 16.29
CA MET A 20 -7.84 -5.68 15.39
C MET A 20 -6.65 -4.88 14.85
N ARG A 21 -5.69 -4.49 15.70
CA ARG A 21 -4.39 -3.89 15.36
C ARG A 21 -3.50 -4.80 14.50
N LYS A 22 -3.63 -6.12 14.61
CA LYS A 22 -2.91 -7.07 13.74
C LYS A 22 -3.46 -7.11 12.31
N LYS A 23 -4.65 -6.57 12.05
CA LYS A 23 -5.20 -6.45 10.70
C LYS A 23 -4.74 -5.11 10.11
N VAL A 24 -4.06 -5.16 8.96
CA VAL A 24 -3.76 -3.96 8.17
C VAL A 24 -5.09 -3.34 7.76
N ARG A 25 -5.42 -2.17 8.31
CA ARG A 25 -6.72 -1.50 8.16
C ARG A 25 -6.60 -0.13 7.52
N SER A 26 -5.44 0.50 7.64
CA SER A 26 -5.17 1.84 7.10
C SER A 26 -4.00 1.84 6.12
N ARG A 27 -3.84 2.96 5.41
CA ARG A 27 -2.68 3.20 4.55
C ARG A 27 -1.40 3.30 5.40
N GLU A 28 -1.51 3.88 6.59
CA GLU A 28 -0.42 3.98 7.56
C GLU A 28 0.04 2.60 8.05
N ASP A 29 -0.88 1.65 8.23
CA ASP A 29 -0.54 0.26 8.56
C ASP A 29 0.21 -0.40 7.40
N VAL A 30 -0.22 -0.16 6.16
CA VAL A 30 0.45 -0.66 4.95
C VAL A 30 1.85 -0.09 4.85
N LEU A 31 2.02 1.23 5.01
CA LEU A 31 3.32 1.90 4.95
C LEU A 31 4.31 1.30 5.95
N ARG A 32 3.89 1.10 7.21
CA ARG A 32 4.74 0.54 8.25
C ARG A 32 5.03 -0.94 8.07
N ARG A 33 4.05 -1.72 7.58
CA ARG A 33 4.17 -3.18 7.50
C ARG A 33 4.78 -3.68 6.21
N TYR A 34 4.57 -2.96 5.11
CA TYR A 34 5.02 -3.34 3.78
C TYR A 34 5.84 -2.23 3.07
N PRO A 35 6.80 -1.56 3.74
CA PRO A 35 7.50 -0.41 3.16
C PRO A 35 8.28 -0.77 1.89
N ARG A 36 8.77 -2.01 1.79
CA ARG A 36 9.50 -2.49 0.61
C ARG A 36 8.60 -2.68 -0.61
N LEU A 37 7.35 -3.12 -0.40
CA LEU A 37 6.37 -3.28 -1.47
C LEU A 37 5.86 -1.92 -1.94
N VAL A 38 5.60 -1.00 -1.00
CA VAL A 38 5.25 0.40 -1.32
C VAL A 38 6.37 1.04 -2.14
N ALA A 39 7.62 0.93 -1.70
CA ALA A 39 8.76 1.49 -2.43
C ALA A 39 8.92 0.89 -3.83
N HIS A 40 8.59 -0.39 -3.99
CA HIS A 40 8.62 -1.04 -5.29
C HIS A 40 7.55 -0.47 -6.23
N LEU A 41 6.31 -0.34 -5.75
CA LEU A 41 5.22 0.27 -6.52
C LEU A 41 5.52 1.71 -6.91
N VAL A 42 6.04 2.51 -5.96
CA VAL A 42 6.47 3.89 -6.24
C VAL A 42 7.50 3.90 -7.37
N ALA A 43 8.53 3.04 -7.29
CA ALA A 43 9.57 2.94 -8.31
C ALA A 43 9.07 2.39 -9.67
N GLU A 44 8.10 1.48 -9.69
CA GLU A 44 7.56 0.93 -10.94
C GLU A 44 6.55 1.86 -11.62
N SER A 45 5.86 2.68 -10.82
CA SER A 45 4.74 3.50 -11.28
C SER A 45 5.13 4.75 -12.08
N LEU A 46 6.40 4.96 -12.45
CA LEU A 46 6.83 6.15 -13.21
C LEU A 46 6.39 7.49 -12.60
N GLY A 47 6.20 7.51 -11.28
CA GLY A 47 5.68 8.66 -10.55
C GLY A 47 4.16 8.87 -10.63
N TYR A 48 3.38 7.82 -10.90
CA TYR A 48 1.93 7.81 -10.68
C TYR A 48 1.54 7.62 -9.22
N PHE A 49 2.40 7.01 -8.40
CA PHE A 49 2.10 6.76 -6.99
C PHE A 49 2.96 7.59 -6.04
N THR A 50 2.27 8.35 -5.17
CA THR A 50 2.84 8.71 -3.87
C THR A 50 2.91 7.46 -2.97
N PRO A 51 3.69 7.47 -1.89
CA PRO A 51 3.66 6.40 -0.89
C PRO A 51 2.25 6.09 -0.38
N ARG A 52 1.41 7.10 -0.13
CA ARG A 52 0.02 6.92 0.28
C ARG A 52 -0.85 6.29 -0.78
N ASP A 53 -0.64 6.61 -2.06
CA ASP A 53 -1.40 6.01 -3.16
C ASP A 53 -1.03 4.54 -3.34
N ALA A 54 0.27 4.22 -3.36
CA ALA A 54 0.74 2.85 -3.37
C ALA A 54 0.20 2.06 -2.16
N ALA A 55 0.15 2.68 -0.98
CA ALA A 55 -0.46 2.07 0.20
C ALA A 55 -1.97 1.85 0.04
N ALA A 56 -2.68 2.76 -0.62
CA ALA A 56 -4.10 2.64 -0.93
C ALA A 56 -4.38 1.48 -1.90
N VAL A 57 -3.53 1.30 -2.92
CA VAL A 57 -3.63 0.20 -3.88
C VAL A 57 -3.46 -1.15 -3.17
N ILE A 58 -2.43 -1.30 -2.34
CA ILE A 58 -2.21 -2.53 -1.56
C ILE A 58 -3.39 -2.81 -0.63
N LEU A 59 -3.98 -1.76 -0.04
CA LEU A 59 -5.15 -1.91 0.81
C LEU A 59 -6.38 -2.35 -0.01
N ALA A 60 -6.59 -1.78 -1.19
CA ALA A 60 -7.66 -2.17 -2.11
C ALA A 60 -7.52 -3.64 -2.54
N TYR A 61 -6.31 -4.05 -2.93
CA TYR A 61 -5.98 -5.45 -3.23
C TYR A 61 -6.33 -6.39 -2.06
N LYS A 62 -5.91 -6.04 -0.84
CA LYS A 62 -6.19 -6.84 0.36
C LYS A 62 -7.69 -7.04 0.62
N TYR A 63 -8.52 -6.07 0.23
CA TYR A 63 -9.97 -6.10 0.42
C TYR A 63 -10.75 -6.50 -0.83
N ARG A 64 -10.08 -6.91 -1.92
CA ARG A 64 -10.71 -7.22 -3.21
C ARG A 64 -11.63 -6.09 -3.67
N ARG A 65 -11.04 -4.89 -3.75
CA ARG A 65 -11.71 -3.69 -4.23
C ARG A 65 -10.97 -3.14 -5.44
N PRO A 66 -11.69 -2.64 -6.46
CA PRO A 66 -11.04 -1.97 -7.57
C PRO A 66 -10.36 -0.70 -7.10
N PHE A 67 -9.23 -0.38 -7.71
CA PHE A 67 -8.54 0.88 -7.53
C PHE A 67 -8.35 1.53 -8.90
N SER A 68 -8.91 2.73 -9.07
CA SER A 68 -8.77 3.48 -10.32
C SER A 68 -7.59 4.43 -10.20
N CYS A 69 -6.59 4.22 -11.05
CA CYS A 69 -5.54 5.20 -11.31
C CYS A 69 -5.18 5.16 -12.79
N GLU A 70 -4.58 6.25 -13.28
CA GLU A 70 -4.19 6.39 -14.69
C GLU A 70 -3.28 5.26 -15.15
N TRP A 71 -2.39 4.77 -14.28
CA TRP A 71 -1.52 3.64 -14.57
C TRP A 71 -2.30 2.33 -14.80
N PHE A 72 -3.33 2.06 -14.00
CA PHE A 72 -4.16 0.87 -14.16
C PHE A 72 -5.07 0.98 -15.39
N LEU A 73 -5.61 2.18 -15.64
CA LEU A 73 -6.36 2.48 -16.86
C LEU A 73 -5.48 2.32 -18.11
N HIS A 74 -4.19 2.66 -18.02
CA HIS A 74 -3.23 2.42 -19.10
C HIS A 74 -3.10 0.91 -19.39
N PHE A 75 -2.90 0.06 -18.38
CA PHE A 75 -2.85 -1.40 -18.58
C PHE A 75 -4.17 -1.98 -19.09
N GLN A 76 -5.32 -1.45 -18.63
CA GLN A 76 -6.63 -1.90 -19.05
C GLN A 76 -6.84 -1.72 -20.57
N LYS A 77 -6.33 -0.63 -21.16
CA LYS A 77 -6.39 -0.40 -22.62
C LYS A 77 -5.75 -1.53 -23.44
N TYR A 78 -4.79 -2.25 -22.86
CA TYR A 78 -4.06 -3.35 -23.51
C TYR A 78 -4.50 -4.74 -23.02
N SER A 79 -5.53 -4.81 -22.18
CA SER A 79 -6.02 -6.06 -21.58
C SER A 79 -7.52 -6.24 -21.85
N PRO A 80 -7.92 -6.63 -23.07
CA PRO A 80 -9.33 -6.75 -23.44
C PRO A 80 -10.08 -7.69 -22.50
N GLY A 81 -11.21 -7.23 -21.96
CA GLY A 81 -12.04 -8.01 -21.04
C GLY A 81 -11.59 -8.01 -19.58
N ALA A 82 -10.42 -7.43 -19.24
CA ALA A 82 -9.97 -7.31 -17.86
C ALA A 82 -10.68 -6.16 -17.13
N THR A 83 -11.12 -6.44 -15.90
CA THR A 83 -11.62 -5.42 -14.97
C THR A 83 -10.45 -4.69 -14.30
N LEU A 84 -10.71 -3.54 -13.68
CA LEU A 84 -9.70 -2.86 -12.86
C LEU A 84 -9.27 -3.68 -11.64
N GLU A 85 -10.11 -4.60 -11.17
CA GLU A 85 -9.75 -5.53 -10.11
C GLU A 85 -8.72 -6.54 -10.61
N ASP A 86 -8.94 -7.14 -11.78
CA ASP A 86 -7.99 -8.09 -12.41
C ASP A 86 -6.62 -7.44 -12.65
N ILE A 87 -6.62 -6.20 -13.16
CA ILE A 87 -5.39 -5.43 -13.39
C ILE A 87 -4.68 -5.13 -12.06
N GLY A 88 -5.43 -4.70 -11.04
CA GLY A 88 -4.85 -4.40 -9.73
C GLY A 88 -4.25 -5.62 -9.04
N GLU A 89 -4.91 -6.77 -9.14
CA GLU A 89 -4.39 -8.06 -8.67
C GLU A 89 -3.10 -8.42 -9.40
N ALA A 90 -3.10 -8.40 -10.74
CA ALA A 90 -1.92 -8.72 -11.54
C ALA A 90 -0.72 -7.81 -11.22
N VAL A 91 -0.94 -6.50 -11.10
CA VAL A 91 0.12 -5.53 -10.76
C VAL A 91 0.71 -5.80 -9.38
N ILE A 92 -0.13 -6.04 -8.37
CA ILE A 92 0.33 -6.27 -7.00
C ILE A 92 1.06 -7.61 -6.89
N GLU A 93 0.56 -8.67 -7.54
CA GLU A 93 1.23 -9.97 -7.55
C GLU A 93 2.60 -9.91 -8.24
N GLU A 94 2.69 -9.21 -9.37
CA GLU A 94 3.96 -8.95 -10.05
C GLU A 94 4.93 -8.19 -9.15
N SER A 95 4.45 -7.10 -8.54
CA SER A 95 5.22 -6.27 -7.61
C SER A 95 5.74 -7.08 -6.43
N ILE A 96 4.90 -7.95 -5.86
CA ILE A 96 5.30 -8.88 -4.80
C ILE A 96 6.41 -9.78 -5.34
N ARG A 97 6.25 -10.43 -6.50
CA ARG A 97 7.25 -11.35 -7.05
C ARG A 97 8.60 -10.66 -7.30
N ARG A 98 8.58 -9.42 -7.78
CA ARG A 98 9.76 -8.62 -8.17
C ARG A 98 10.38 -7.77 -7.06
N ARG A 99 9.75 -7.65 -5.89
CA ARG A 99 10.21 -6.77 -4.78
C ARG A 99 11.66 -6.98 -4.31
N HIS A 100 12.26 -8.11 -4.64
CA HIS A 100 13.63 -8.46 -4.27
C HIS A 100 14.67 -8.10 -5.37
N SER A 101 14.22 -7.85 -6.60
CA SER A 101 15.07 -7.69 -7.78
C SER A 101 14.49 -6.63 -8.73
N HIS A 102 14.23 -5.42 -8.20
CA HIS A 102 13.63 -4.34 -8.97
C HIS A 102 14.42 -4.07 -10.28
N LYS A 103 13.67 -4.12 -11.38
CA LYS A 103 14.11 -3.84 -12.76
C LYS A 103 12.98 -3.07 -13.42
N GLY A 104 13.06 -1.74 -13.38
CA GLY A 104 12.00 -0.85 -13.85
C GLY A 104 12.55 0.46 -14.41
N PHE A 105 11.67 1.26 -15.01
CA PHE A 105 12.03 2.50 -15.69
C PHE A 105 12.56 3.59 -14.73
N MET A 106 12.00 3.72 -13.52
CA MET A 106 12.61 4.52 -12.45
C MET A 106 13.44 3.61 -11.54
N ASN A 107 14.58 3.15 -12.06
CA ASN A 107 15.42 2.10 -11.45
C ASN A 107 16.10 2.49 -10.12
N ASN A 108 15.66 3.53 -9.42
CA ASN A 108 16.24 3.93 -8.14
C ASN A 108 15.34 3.53 -6.96
N TYR A 109 15.28 2.21 -6.71
CA TYR A 109 14.61 1.65 -5.53
C TYR A 109 15.08 2.31 -4.22
N ARG A 110 16.36 2.70 -4.12
CA ARG A 110 16.90 3.31 -2.90
C ARG A 110 16.27 4.68 -2.64
N ILE A 111 16.12 5.51 -3.68
CA ILE A 111 15.40 6.78 -3.60
C ILE A 111 13.93 6.52 -3.23
N ALA A 112 13.24 5.63 -3.95
CA ALA A 112 11.85 5.29 -3.65
C ALA A 112 11.66 4.82 -2.19
N LYS A 113 12.61 4.03 -1.67
CA LYS A 113 12.58 3.57 -0.29
C LYS A 113 12.79 4.71 0.71
N SER A 114 13.73 5.62 0.43
CA SER A 114 13.95 6.82 1.26
C SER A 114 12.67 7.66 1.34
N ILE A 115 11.98 7.85 0.21
CA ILE A 115 10.73 8.59 0.14
C ILE A 115 9.64 7.95 0.99
N VAL A 116 9.52 6.63 0.93
CA VAL A 116 8.57 5.88 1.78
C VAL A 116 8.92 6.03 3.26
N ASP A 117 10.21 6.05 3.62
CA ASP A 117 10.63 6.27 5.01
C ASP A 117 10.28 7.67 5.52
N GLU A 118 10.42 8.69 4.66
CA GLU A 118 9.98 10.06 4.97
C GLU A 118 8.46 10.13 5.19
N SER A 119 7.66 9.47 4.33
CA SER A 119 6.20 9.37 4.48
C SER A 119 5.80 8.67 5.79
N ILE A 120 6.49 7.59 6.17
CA ILE A 120 6.28 6.90 7.46
C ILE A 120 6.51 7.84 8.65
N ASN A 121 7.48 8.75 8.52
CA ASN A 121 7.81 9.78 9.51
C ASN A 121 6.91 11.02 9.45
N GLY A 122 5.83 10.97 8.64
CA GLY A 122 4.86 12.06 8.51
C GLY A 122 5.25 13.16 7.52
N ARG A 123 6.37 13.00 6.80
CA ARG A 123 6.83 13.92 5.76
C ARG A 123 6.40 13.39 4.40
N GLU A 124 5.12 13.59 4.08
CA GLU A 124 4.55 13.10 2.82
C GLU A 124 5.05 13.96 1.65
N PRO A 125 5.56 13.33 0.58
CA PRO A 125 5.84 14.06 -0.64
C PRO A 125 4.55 14.48 -1.35
N VAL A 126 4.51 15.73 -1.81
CA VAL A 126 3.36 16.30 -2.52
C VAL A 126 3.28 15.82 -3.97
N LEU A 127 4.41 15.42 -4.56
CA LEU A 127 4.50 14.97 -5.94
C LEU A 127 4.90 13.49 -5.99
N ALA A 128 4.22 12.76 -6.86
CA ALA A 128 4.54 11.38 -7.18
C ALA A 128 5.70 11.28 -8.18
N SER A 129 5.96 12.33 -8.97
CA SER A 129 7.10 12.40 -9.89
C SER A 129 8.36 12.96 -9.22
N TRP A 130 9.39 12.12 -9.18
CA TRP A 130 10.74 12.47 -8.77
C TRP A 130 11.60 12.38 -10.03
N PHE A 131 12.20 13.50 -10.46
CA PHE A 131 12.97 13.58 -11.71
C PHE A 131 14.22 12.71 -11.68
#